data_AF-A0A973CZR6-F1
#
_entry.id   AF-A0A973CZR6-F1
#
_cell.length_a   1.000
_cell.length_b   1.000
_cell.length_c   1.000
_cell.angle_alpha   90.00
_cell.angle_beta   90.00
_cell.angle_gamma   90.00
#
_symmetry.space_group_name_H-M   'P 1'
#
loop_
_entity.id
_entity.type
_entity.pdbx_description
1 polymer ?
#
loop_
_entity_poly.entity_id
_entity_poly.type
_entity_poly.pdbx_seq_one_letter_code
_entity_poly.pdbx_strand_id
1 'polypeptide(L)' 'ETPIGNLPTPNGLDTSGLDIDAEDMAELLRVDVAGWLDELPGIRDYYAEFGDHVPAALHEELAALEERLRAAS' A
#
# COMPACT_ATOMS: atom_id res chain seq x y z
N GLU A 1 -8.19 6.76 7.05
CA GLU A 1 -8.14 5.50 6.28
C GLU A 1 -7.61 5.82 4.89
N THR A 2 -6.74 4.97 4.34
CA THR A 2 -6.15 5.12 3.01
C THR A 2 -6.54 3.91 2.14
N PRO A 3 -6.33 3.95 0.81
CA PRO A 3 -6.61 2.81 -0.06
C PRO A 3 -5.85 1.53 0.32
N ILE A 4 -4.71 1.67 0.98
CA ILE A 4 -3.84 0.58 1.45
C ILE A 4 -4.05 0.25 2.94
N GLY A 5 -5.11 0.79 3.56
CA GLY A 5 -5.45 0.56 4.96
C GLY A 5 -5.10 1.74 5.88
N ASN A 6 -4.74 1.45 7.12
CA ASN A 6 -4.48 2.47 8.13
C ASN A 6 -3.01 2.83 8.19
N LEU A 7 -2.70 4.10 7.91
CA LEU A 7 -1.41 4.70 8.21
C LEU A 7 -1.49 5.49 9.52
N PRO A 8 -0.40 5.59 10.28
CA PRO A 8 -0.32 6.53 11.39
C PRO A 8 -0.47 7.96 10.86
N THR A 9 -0.90 8.87 11.72
CA THR A 9 -0.76 10.30 11.43
C THR A 9 0.72 10.70 11.54
N PRO A 10 1.13 11.88 11.01
CA PRO A 10 2.51 12.35 11.16
C PRO A 10 3.00 12.42 12.62
N ASN A 11 2.08 12.60 13.57
CA ASN A 11 2.37 12.61 15.02
C ASN A 11 2.00 11.29 15.72
N GLY A 12 1.65 10.26 14.97
CA GLY A 12 1.25 8.95 15.48
C GLY A 12 2.44 8.02 15.76
N LEU A 13 3.65 8.44 15.44
CA LEU A 13 4.90 7.73 15.66
C LEU A 13 5.74 8.48 16.71
N ASP A 14 6.34 7.75 17.64
CA ASP A 14 7.35 8.30 18.53
C ASP A 14 8.70 8.33 17.80
N THR A 15 9.15 9.53 17.42
CA THR A 15 10.43 9.77 16.74
C THR A 15 11.49 10.34 17.68
N SER A 16 11.31 10.22 18.99
CA SER A 16 12.25 10.73 19.99
C SER A 16 13.67 10.20 19.75
N GLY A 17 14.62 11.12 19.54
CA GLY A 17 16.02 10.80 19.27
C GLY A 17 16.37 10.58 17.80
N LEU A 18 15.42 10.77 16.88
CA LEU A 18 15.66 10.78 15.43
C LEU A 18 15.63 12.22 14.91
N ASP A 19 16.55 12.53 13.99
CA ASP A 19 16.55 13.80 13.25
C ASP A 19 15.81 13.57 11.93
N ILE A 20 14.49 13.81 11.95
CA ILE A 20 13.59 13.64 10.80
C ILE A 20 12.75 14.91 10.72
N ASP A 21 12.78 15.59 9.58
CA ASP A 21 11.94 16.76 9.38
C ASP A 21 10.51 16.40 8.97
N ALA A 22 9.65 17.42 8.93
CA ALA A 22 8.24 17.22 8.61
C ALA A 22 7.99 16.82 7.14
N GLU A 23 8.90 17.18 6.24
CA GLU A 23 8.80 16.86 4.81
C GLU A 23 9.12 15.39 4.58
N ASP A 24 10.22 14.90 5.17
CA ASP A 24 10.58 13.49 5.17
C ASP A 24 9.49 12.63 5.79
N MET A 25 8.91 13.05 6.93
CA MET A 25 7.80 12.31 7.54
C MET A 25 6.56 12.30 6.64
N ALA A 26 6.27 13.40 5.95
CA ALA A 26 5.15 13.46 5.01
C ALA A 26 5.38 12.52 3.81
N GLU A 27 6.60 12.44 3.30
CA GLU A 27 6.96 11.53 2.20
C GLU A 27 6.88 10.06 2.64
N LEU A 28 7.41 9.71 3.82
CA LEU A 28 7.33 8.36 4.37
C LEU A 28 5.89 7.86 4.56
N LEU A 29 4.96 8.77 4.85
CA LEU A 29 3.54 8.47 5.05
C LEU A 29 2.69 8.71 3.79
N ARG A 30 3.31 9.10 2.67
CA ARG A 30 2.61 9.35 1.41
C ARG A 30 2.16 8.03 0.80
N VAL A 31 0.92 8.00 0.32
CA VAL A 31 0.41 6.91 -0.51
C VAL A 31 0.59 7.29 -1.98
N ASP A 32 1.56 6.67 -2.64
CA ASP A 32 1.76 6.80 -4.07
C ASP A 32 0.77 5.93 -4.85
N VAL A 33 -0.42 6.47 -5.14
CA VAL A 33 -1.48 5.70 -5.82
C VAL A 33 -1.02 5.21 -7.19
N ALA A 34 -0.29 6.03 -7.95
CA ALA A 34 0.23 5.63 -9.26
C ALA A 34 1.25 4.50 -9.15
N GLY A 35 2.22 4.64 -8.24
CA GLY A 35 3.20 3.59 -7.97
C GLY A 35 2.55 2.27 -7.53
N TRP A 36 1.53 2.33 -6.66
CA TRP A 36 0.78 1.13 -6.26
C TRP A 36 0.04 0.47 -7.41
N LEU A 37 -0.58 1.25 -8.30
CA LEU A 37 -1.25 0.71 -9.50
C LEU A 37 -0.25 0.02 -10.44
N ASP A 38 0.93 0.60 -10.61
CA ASP A 38 2.02 0.05 -11.43
C ASP A 38 2.60 -1.25 -10.86
N GLU A 39 2.52 -1.46 -9.53
CA GLU A 39 2.97 -2.70 -8.86
C GLU A 39 1.96 -3.86 -8.92
N LEU A 40 0.66 -3.59 -9.14
CA LEU A 40 -0.38 -4.64 -9.16
C LEU A 40 -0.09 -5.79 -10.15
N PRO A 41 0.42 -5.56 -11.38
CA PRO A 41 0.83 -6.63 -12.28
C PRO A 41 1.91 -7.54 -11.66
N GLY A 42 2.90 -6.97 -10.97
CA GLY A 42 3.96 -7.74 -10.31
C GLY A 42 3.43 -8.65 -9.20
N ILE A 43 2.43 -8.20 -8.43
CA ILE A 43 1.76 -9.03 -7.42
C ILE A 43 1.01 -10.20 -8.09
N ARG A 44 0.35 -9.95 -9.23
CA ARG A 44 -0.35 -11.00 -10.00
C ARG A 44 0.63 -12.05 -10.52
N ASP A 45 1.77 -11.61 -11.04
CA ASP A 45 2.82 -12.49 -11.53
C ASP A 45 3.39 -13.34 -10.38
N TYR A 46 3.64 -12.73 -9.21
CA TYR A 46 4.06 -13.46 -8.02
C TYR A 46 3.03 -14.50 -7.58
N TYR A 47 1.72 -14.18 -7.59
CA TYR A 47 0.67 -15.16 -7.29
C TYR A 47 0.66 -16.30 -8.31
N ALA A 48 0.92 -16.02 -9.58
CA ALA A 48 0.96 -17.04 -10.62
C ALA A 48 2.08 -18.08 -10.41
N GLU A 49 3.18 -17.73 -9.72
CA GLU A 49 4.25 -18.68 -9.36
C GLU A 49 3.74 -19.81 -8.44
N PHE A 50 2.71 -19.56 -7.64
CA PHE A 50 2.11 -20.54 -6.73
C PHE A 50 0.85 -21.20 -7.29
N GLY A 51 0.28 -20.65 -8.37
CA GLY A 51 -0.89 -21.18 -9.06
C GLY A 51 -2.06 -21.45 -8.10
N ASP A 52 -2.60 -22.67 -8.14
CA ASP A 52 -3.78 -23.08 -7.36
C ASP A 52 -3.56 -23.09 -5.83
N HIS A 53 -2.32 -22.91 -5.35
CA HIS A 53 -2.03 -22.81 -3.92
C HIS A 53 -2.35 -21.43 -3.32
N VAL A 54 -2.59 -20.41 -4.16
CA VAL A 54 -3.03 -19.10 -3.69
C VAL A 54 -4.51 -19.15 -3.33
N PRO A 55 -4.89 -18.84 -2.08
CA PRO A 55 -6.31 -18.79 -1.71
C PRO A 55 -7.06 -17.74 -2.53
N ALA A 56 -8.30 -18.07 -2.95
CA ALA A 56 -9.16 -17.15 -3.71
C ALA A 56 -9.32 -15.78 -3.02
N ALA A 57 -9.37 -15.77 -1.69
CA ALA A 57 -9.44 -14.54 -0.89
C ALA A 57 -8.28 -13.55 -1.17
N LEU A 58 -7.07 -14.03 -1.49
CA LEU A 58 -5.96 -13.13 -1.83
C LEU A 58 -6.15 -12.46 -3.20
N HIS A 59 -6.75 -13.17 -4.16
CA HIS A 59 -7.11 -12.57 -5.45
C HIS A 59 -8.24 -11.54 -5.31
N GLU A 60 -9.23 -11.84 -4.46
CA GLU A 60 -10.32 -10.92 -4.12
C GLU A 60 -9.78 -9.65 -3.44
N GLU A 61 -8.88 -9.78 -2.47
CA GLU A 61 -8.24 -8.63 -1.82
C GLU A 61 -7.38 -7.80 -2.78
N LEU A 62 -6.69 -8.44 -3.74
CA LEU A 62 -5.91 -7.71 -4.75
C LEU A 62 -6.82 -6.92 -5.70
N ALA A 63 -7.97 -7.48 -6.08
CA ALA A 63 -8.98 -6.77 -6.86
C ALA A 63 -9.61 -5.61 -6.07
N ALA A 64 -9.97 -5.84 -4.80
CA ALA A 64 -10.50 -4.81 -3.92
C ALA A 64 -9.49 -3.68 -3.68
N LEU A 65 -8.19 -4.01 -3.55
CA LEU A 65 -7.12 -3.02 -3.47
C LEU A 65 -7.06 -2.15 -4.73
N GLU A 66 -7.12 -2.75 -5.92
CA GLU A 66 -7.14 -2.00 -7.18
C GLU A 66 -8.33 -1.05 -7.26
N GLU A 67 -9.52 -1.50 -6.84
CA GLU A 67 -10.71 -0.65 -6.78
C GLU A 67 -10.52 0.54 -5.83
N ARG A 68 -10.00 0.30 -4.62
CA ARG A 68 -9.70 1.36 -3.64
C ARG A 68 -8.69 2.36 -4.19
N LEU A 69 -7.65 1.89 -4.88
CA LEU A 69 -6.62 2.75 -5.48
C LEU A 69 -7.20 3.63 -6.60
N ARG A 70 -7.96 3.04 -7.52
CA ARG A 70 -8.62 3.78 -8.62
C ARG A 70 -9.67 4.77 -8.14
N ALA A 71 -10.30 4.52 -6.99
CA ALA A 71 -11.24 5.46 -6.38
C ALA A 71 -10.54 6.65 -5.69
N ALA A 72 -9.25 6.53 -5.39
CA ALA A 72 -8.46 7.54 -4.70
C ALA A 72 -7.54 8.37 -5.61
N SER A 73 -7.36 7.94 -6.87
CA SER A 73 -6.75 8.70 -7.97
C SER A 73 -7.73 9.69 -8.57
#